data_AF-A0A952PB74-F1
#
_entry.id   AF-A0A952PB74-F1
#
_cell.length_a   1.000
_cell.length_b   1.000
_cell.length_c   1.000
_cell.angle_alpha   90.00
_cell.angle_beta   90.00
_cell.angle_gamma   90.00
#
_symmetry.space_group_name_H-M   'P 1'
#
loop_
_entity.id
_entity.type
_entity.pdbx_description
1 polymer ?
#
loop_
_entity_poly.entity_id
_entity_poly.type
_entity_poly.pdbx_seq_one_letter_code
_entity_poly.pdbx_strand_id
1 'polypeptide(L)'
;MEKAILNISETLIQKEIHFYISEPSRIYKTESGKRLQIISPGRINVHAGPDLMDIAVLLNGYLIIGDAEIHKKSSDWINHKHDDDVAYKNVILHIVLEIDTTIENKFETLVLDYSSLSNKILKLESKSPESVFSAEELQNFALHRLLRKTSEASKLLIENSLKITLSMMTSSYIDRYEKKRNRHKYDPDRLAKLVEDILNSYAMEFLESLQSNDQIDVQEALLRLVKKTLTGEGAHLRRELLINSILPIALAIADDEARINLFVWYWSIPCLNQYGMLKRKFPDLPQNFLWQQQGMLEYIREFGSRNNVASEALKEYGFAEILSFYKLGRLPLDIESN
;
A
#
# COMPACT_ATOMS: atom_id res chain seq x y z
N MET A 1 -33.91 -2.87 -10.46
CA MET A 1 -32.57 -2.78 -9.84
C MET A 1 -32.38 -1.41 -9.19
N GLU A 2 -32.59 -0.30 -9.92
CA GLU A 2 -32.56 1.09 -9.37
C GLU A 2 -33.43 1.30 -8.11
N LYS A 3 -34.69 0.81 -8.10
CA LYS A 3 -35.57 0.94 -6.92
C LYS A 3 -35.09 0.20 -5.67
N ALA A 4 -34.20 -0.79 -5.80
CA ALA A 4 -33.66 -1.52 -4.66
C ALA A 4 -32.49 -0.77 -4.00
N ILE A 5 -31.67 -0.06 -4.78
CA ILE A 5 -30.50 0.72 -4.33
C ILE A 5 -30.94 1.95 -3.51
N LEU A 6 -32.04 2.57 -3.91
CA LEU A 6 -32.59 3.75 -3.22
C LEU A 6 -33.02 3.45 -1.77
N ASN A 7 -33.48 2.22 -1.48
CA ASN A 7 -34.00 1.83 -0.17
C ASN A 7 -32.94 1.31 0.83
N ILE A 8 -31.66 1.28 0.43
CA ILE A 8 -30.58 0.84 1.32
C ILE A 8 -30.14 2.01 2.18
N SER A 9 -29.98 1.77 3.48
CA SER A 9 -29.46 2.75 4.42
C SER A 9 -28.02 3.14 4.05
N GLU A 10 -27.70 4.42 4.18
CA GLU A 10 -26.37 4.98 3.92
C GLU A 10 -25.25 4.27 4.68
N THR A 11 -25.46 3.97 5.97
CA THR A 11 -24.51 3.21 6.79
C THR A 11 -24.20 1.81 6.24
N LEU A 12 -25.17 1.16 5.59
CA LEU A 12 -24.94 -0.14 4.97
C LEU A 12 -24.11 0.05 3.69
N ILE A 13 -24.44 1.04 2.86
CA ILE A 13 -23.65 1.37 1.65
C ILE A 13 -22.19 1.67 2.00
N GLN A 14 -21.96 2.46 3.05
CA GLN A 14 -20.62 2.78 3.54
C GLN A 14 -19.82 1.51 3.89
N LYS A 15 -20.41 0.58 4.66
CA LYS A 15 -19.77 -0.69 5.02
C LYS A 15 -19.48 -1.56 3.80
N GLU A 16 -20.42 -1.64 2.87
CA GLU A 16 -20.25 -2.46 1.66
C GLU A 16 -19.18 -1.91 0.72
N ILE A 17 -19.15 -0.58 0.54
CA ILE A 17 -18.11 0.09 -0.24
C ILE A 17 -16.76 -0.07 0.45
N HIS A 18 -16.67 0.17 1.76
CA HIS A 18 -15.44 0.00 2.54
C HIS A 18 -14.87 -1.42 2.39
N PHE A 19 -15.70 -2.45 2.54
CA PHE A 19 -15.31 -3.83 2.28
C PHE A 19 -14.87 -4.04 0.83
N TYR A 20 -15.62 -3.53 -0.14
CA TYR A 20 -15.32 -3.71 -1.57
C TYR A 20 -13.99 -3.08 -2.00
N ILE A 21 -13.66 -1.90 -1.45
CA ILE A 21 -12.42 -1.17 -1.76
C ILE A 21 -11.23 -1.64 -0.93
N SER A 22 -11.44 -2.54 0.05
CA SER A 22 -10.36 -3.12 0.88
C SER A 22 -9.43 -4.07 0.14
N GLU A 23 -9.70 -4.44 -1.12
CA GLU A 23 -8.81 -5.26 -1.96
C GLU A 23 -7.71 -4.39 -2.60
N PRO A 24 -6.47 -4.39 -2.05
CA PRO A 24 -5.48 -3.39 -2.42
C PRO A 24 -4.85 -3.63 -3.78
N SER A 25 -5.01 -4.82 -4.38
CA SER A 25 -4.49 -5.09 -5.73
C SER A 25 -5.40 -4.61 -6.86
N ARG A 26 -6.61 -4.11 -6.55
CA ARG A 26 -7.54 -3.66 -7.59
C ARG A 26 -7.17 -2.27 -8.09
N ILE A 27 -7.20 -2.12 -9.42
CA ILE A 27 -7.00 -0.84 -10.10
C ILE A 27 -8.34 -0.34 -10.63
N TYR A 28 -8.57 0.95 -10.39
CA TYR A 28 -9.73 1.72 -10.80
C TYR A 28 -9.31 2.84 -11.76
N LYS A 29 -10.31 3.44 -12.38
CA LYS A 29 -10.17 4.68 -13.15
C LYS A 29 -11.13 5.70 -12.54
N THR A 30 -10.63 6.89 -12.23
CA THR A 30 -11.47 7.98 -11.72
C THR A 30 -12.31 8.58 -12.85
N GLU A 31 -13.29 9.41 -12.50
CA GLU A 31 -14.08 10.18 -13.47
C GLU A 31 -13.17 11.01 -14.40
N SER A 32 -12.14 11.65 -13.85
CA SER A 32 -11.15 12.43 -14.62
C SER A 32 -10.22 11.58 -15.49
N GLY A 33 -10.34 10.26 -15.38
CA GLY A 33 -9.61 9.29 -16.18
C GLY A 33 -8.25 8.88 -15.60
N LYS A 34 -7.90 9.36 -14.41
CA LYS A 34 -6.66 9.00 -13.73
C LYS A 34 -6.73 7.57 -13.21
N ARG A 35 -5.58 6.89 -13.21
CA ARG A 35 -5.45 5.54 -12.66
C ARG A 35 -5.40 5.64 -11.13
N LEU A 36 -6.27 4.90 -10.47
CA LEU A 36 -6.43 4.90 -9.02
C LEU A 36 -6.24 3.49 -8.46
N GLN A 37 -5.41 3.34 -7.44
CA GLN A 37 -5.35 2.16 -6.59
C GLN A 37 -5.72 2.58 -5.17
N ILE A 38 -6.66 1.89 -4.54
CA ILE A 38 -6.93 2.09 -3.11
C ILE A 38 -6.00 1.14 -2.35
N ILE A 39 -5.00 1.71 -1.69
CA ILE A 39 -3.93 0.97 -1.02
C ILE A 39 -4.36 0.54 0.38
N SER A 40 -5.07 1.43 1.07
CA SER A 40 -5.74 1.17 2.33
C SER A 40 -7.07 1.92 2.31
N PRO A 41 -8.18 1.27 2.68
CA PRO A 41 -9.51 1.87 2.67
C PRO A 41 -9.73 2.88 3.80
N GLY A 42 -8.75 3.05 4.70
CA GLY A 42 -8.90 3.87 5.89
C GLY A 42 -9.85 3.24 6.91
N ARG A 43 -10.31 4.07 7.86
CA ARG A 43 -11.25 3.66 8.92
C ARG A 43 -12.62 4.31 8.69
N ILE A 44 -13.69 3.54 8.90
CA ILE A 44 -15.05 4.09 8.92
C ILE A 44 -15.15 5.10 10.07
N ASN A 45 -15.62 6.31 9.75
CA ASN A 45 -15.93 7.33 10.72
C ASN A 45 -17.35 7.10 11.26
N VAL A 46 -17.47 6.93 12.58
CA VAL A 46 -18.76 6.79 13.27
C VAL A 46 -19.24 8.11 13.89
N HIS A 47 -18.50 9.19 13.64
CA HIS A 47 -18.77 10.55 14.10
C HIS A 47 -19.04 11.47 12.92
N ALA A 48 -19.28 12.75 13.20
CA ALA A 48 -19.43 13.76 12.15
C ALA A 48 -18.14 13.92 11.32
N GLY A 49 -18.29 14.37 10.07
CA GLY A 49 -17.20 14.51 9.11
C GLY A 49 -17.24 13.43 8.03
N PRO A 50 -16.16 13.25 7.26
CA PRO A 50 -16.14 12.35 6.12
C PRO A 50 -16.32 10.89 6.54
N ASP A 51 -16.93 10.10 5.67
CA ASP A 51 -17.29 8.70 5.95
C ASP A 51 -16.08 7.80 6.23
N LEU A 52 -14.96 8.02 5.53
CA LEU A 52 -13.73 7.27 5.70
C LEU A 52 -12.58 8.23 6.04
N MET A 53 -11.90 7.95 7.14
CA MET A 53 -10.71 8.69 7.55
C MET A 53 -9.42 7.96 7.18
N ASP A 54 -8.38 8.73 6.85
CA ASP A 54 -7.02 8.23 6.62
C ASP A 54 -6.94 7.15 5.50
N ILE A 55 -7.70 7.34 4.41
CA ILE A 55 -7.59 6.51 3.21
C ILE A 55 -6.22 6.75 2.55
N ALA A 56 -5.60 5.68 2.05
CA ALA A 56 -4.37 5.75 1.28
C ALA A 56 -4.63 5.35 -0.18
N VAL A 57 -4.35 6.24 -1.12
CA VAL A 57 -4.56 6.00 -2.55
C VAL A 57 -3.30 6.24 -3.36
N LEU A 58 -3.06 5.39 -4.35
CA LEU A 58 -2.06 5.65 -5.39
C LEU A 58 -2.79 6.20 -6.62
N LEU A 59 -2.67 7.50 -6.85
CA LEU A 59 -3.31 8.22 -7.95
C LEU A 59 -2.25 8.64 -8.97
N ASN A 60 -2.28 8.06 -10.17
CA ASN A 60 -1.27 8.29 -11.22
C ASN A 60 0.18 8.24 -10.67
N GLY A 61 0.47 7.27 -9.80
CA GLY A 61 1.80 7.09 -9.20
C GLY A 61 2.06 7.92 -7.95
N TYR A 62 1.21 8.88 -7.59
CA TYR A 62 1.33 9.63 -6.33
C TYR A 62 0.59 8.92 -5.22
N LEU A 63 1.27 8.64 -4.10
CA LEU A 63 0.64 8.12 -2.91
C LEU A 63 0.10 9.29 -2.09
N ILE A 64 -1.22 9.35 -1.95
CA ILE A 64 -1.93 10.43 -1.27
C ILE A 64 -2.66 9.85 -0.06
N ILE A 65 -2.47 10.46 1.11
CA ILE A 65 -3.23 10.15 2.32
C ILE A 65 -4.20 11.29 2.61
N GLY A 66 -5.46 10.97 2.83
CA GLY A 66 -6.52 11.92 3.14
C GLY A 66 -7.79 11.20 3.60
N ASP A 67 -8.94 11.82 3.38
CA ASP A 67 -10.24 11.25 3.73
C ASP A 67 -11.03 10.91 2.45
N ALA A 68 -12.08 10.09 2.59
CA ALA A 68 -13.01 9.82 1.50
C ALA A 68 -14.46 9.96 1.96
N GLU A 69 -15.30 10.44 1.04
CA GLU A 69 -16.73 10.60 1.26
C GLU A 69 -17.50 9.62 0.36
N ILE A 70 -18.59 9.05 0.86
CA ILE A 70 -19.40 8.08 0.12
C ILE A 70 -20.82 8.62 -0.05
N HIS A 71 -21.28 8.75 -1.29
CA HIS A 71 -22.67 9.10 -1.56
C HIS A 71 -23.32 8.16 -2.57
N LYS A 72 -24.66 8.17 -2.64
CA LYS A 72 -25.37 7.51 -3.75
C LYS A 72 -25.13 8.28 -5.04
N LYS A 73 -25.28 9.62 -4.98
CA LYS A 73 -25.18 10.52 -6.11
C LYS A 73 -24.09 11.56 -5.89
N SER A 74 -23.47 12.03 -6.96
CA SER A 74 -22.47 13.11 -6.84
C SER A 74 -23.08 14.42 -6.34
N SER A 75 -24.33 14.73 -6.69
CA SER A 75 -25.05 15.93 -6.25
C SER A 75 -25.28 16.02 -4.73
N ASP A 76 -25.23 14.89 -4.02
CA ASP A 76 -25.37 14.85 -2.56
C ASP A 76 -24.27 15.64 -1.85
N TRP A 77 -23.08 15.78 -2.47
CA TRP A 77 -22.01 16.64 -1.97
C TRP A 77 -22.47 18.09 -1.77
N ILE A 78 -23.20 18.63 -2.76
CA ILE A 78 -23.72 20.00 -2.74
C ILE A 78 -24.92 20.08 -1.80
N ASN A 79 -25.83 19.09 -1.86
CA ASN A 79 -27.05 19.07 -1.04
C ASN A 79 -26.73 19.06 0.46
N HIS A 80 -25.66 18.36 0.86
CA HIS A 80 -25.18 18.30 2.24
C HIS A 80 -24.32 19.51 2.64
N LYS A 81 -23.96 20.38 1.68
CA LYS A 81 -23.12 21.58 1.88
C LYS A 81 -21.73 21.24 2.44
N HIS A 82 -21.18 20.09 2.06
CA HIS A 82 -19.84 19.65 2.50
C HIS A 82 -18.73 20.62 2.09
N ASP A 83 -18.95 21.36 1.01
CA ASP A 83 -18.07 22.43 0.53
C ASP A 83 -17.81 23.55 1.55
N ASP A 84 -18.80 23.85 2.39
CA ASP A 84 -18.72 24.92 3.38
C ASP A 84 -18.21 24.40 4.73
N ASP A 85 -18.02 23.07 4.87
CA ASP A 85 -17.62 22.43 6.12
C ASP A 85 -16.13 22.07 6.13
N VAL A 86 -15.41 22.67 7.08
CA VAL A 86 -13.98 22.46 7.31
C VAL A 86 -13.63 21.01 7.64
N ALA A 87 -14.58 20.20 8.13
CA ALA A 87 -14.37 18.78 8.41
C ALA A 87 -14.05 17.98 7.13
N TYR A 88 -14.58 18.39 5.98
CA TYR A 88 -14.40 17.70 4.69
C TYR A 88 -13.21 18.22 3.88
N LYS A 89 -12.44 19.16 4.44
CA LYS A 89 -11.30 19.80 3.74
C LYS A 89 -10.22 18.83 3.27
N ASN A 90 -10.13 17.67 3.93
CA ASN A 90 -9.13 16.64 3.69
C ASN A 90 -9.64 15.51 2.78
N VAL A 91 -10.89 15.59 2.30
CA VAL A 91 -11.43 14.63 1.34
C VAL A 91 -10.62 14.71 0.05
N ILE A 92 -10.03 13.58 -0.34
CA ILE A 92 -9.25 13.43 -1.57
C ILE A 92 -9.95 12.53 -2.60
N LEU A 93 -10.97 11.78 -2.17
CA LEU A 93 -11.71 10.85 -2.99
C LEU A 93 -13.20 10.89 -2.63
N HIS A 94 -14.05 11.13 -3.62
CA HIS A 94 -15.51 11.00 -3.50
C HIS A 94 -15.95 9.73 -4.22
N ILE A 95 -16.52 8.79 -3.47
CA ILE A 95 -16.97 7.50 -3.99
C ILE A 95 -18.47 7.57 -4.17
N VAL A 96 -18.94 7.39 -5.40
CA VAL A 96 -20.37 7.48 -5.75
C VAL A 96 -20.85 6.24 -6.47
N LEU A 97 -22.16 5.97 -6.38
CA LEU A 97 -22.81 4.93 -7.19
C LEU A 97 -23.28 5.46 -8.54
N GLU A 98 -23.59 6.75 -8.61
CA GLU A 98 -24.10 7.45 -9.80
C GLU A 98 -23.49 8.85 -9.87
N ILE A 99 -23.00 9.25 -11.04
CA ILE A 99 -22.66 10.65 -11.33
C ILE A 99 -23.88 11.29 -11.99
N ASP A 100 -24.53 12.21 -11.27
CA ASP A 100 -25.68 12.98 -11.76
C ASP A 100 -25.37 14.48 -11.93
N THR A 101 -24.24 14.93 -11.38
CA THR A 101 -23.66 16.26 -11.61
C THR A 101 -22.13 16.23 -11.48
N THR A 102 -21.45 17.17 -12.13
CA THR A 102 -20.00 17.32 -12.00
C THR A 102 -19.67 18.17 -10.78
N ILE A 103 -18.74 17.70 -9.95
CA ILE A 103 -18.19 18.47 -8.82
C ILE A 103 -16.79 18.94 -9.19
N GLU A 104 -16.59 20.24 -9.34
CA GLU A 104 -15.33 20.78 -9.87
C GLU A 104 -14.15 20.68 -8.88
N ASN A 105 -13.08 19.98 -9.30
CA ASN A 105 -11.66 20.11 -8.91
C ASN A 105 -11.28 20.13 -7.42
N LYS A 106 -12.04 19.48 -6.53
CA LYS A 106 -11.73 19.39 -5.09
C LYS A 106 -11.10 18.07 -4.66
N PHE A 107 -11.45 17.00 -5.37
CA PHE A 107 -11.06 15.61 -5.11
C PHE A 107 -11.27 14.80 -6.40
N GLU A 108 -10.77 13.57 -6.42
CA GLU A 108 -11.10 12.64 -7.50
C GLU A 108 -12.43 11.96 -7.22
N THR A 109 -13.19 11.65 -8.27
CA THR A 109 -14.43 10.89 -8.15
C THR A 109 -14.22 9.46 -8.60
N LEU A 110 -14.59 8.48 -7.77
CA LEU A 110 -14.64 7.06 -8.12
C LEU A 110 -16.10 6.62 -8.23
N VAL A 111 -16.49 6.15 -9.40
CA VAL A 111 -17.82 5.55 -9.61
C VAL A 111 -17.74 4.06 -9.43
N LEU A 112 -18.55 3.53 -8.52
CA LEU A 112 -18.71 2.09 -8.30
C LEU A 112 -20.07 1.63 -8.79
N ASP A 113 -20.06 0.70 -9.74
CA ASP A 113 -21.30 0.04 -10.18
C ASP A 113 -21.84 -0.84 -9.05
N TYR A 114 -22.97 -0.43 -8.47
CA TYR A 114 -23.62 -1.14 -7.38
C TYR A 114 -23.95 -2.60 -7.71
N SER A 115 -24.25 -2.92 -8.97
CA SER A 115 -24.55 -4.29 -9.38
C SER A 115 -23.34 -5.22 -9.14
N SER A 116 -22.13 -4.69 -9.25
CA SER A 116 -20.86 -5.37 -8.98
C SER A 116 -20.55 -5.53 -7.47
N LEU A 117 -21.19 -4.74 -6.60
CA LEU A 117 -21.09 -4.90 -5.15
C LEU A 117 -21.88 -6.13 -4.66
N SER A 118 -22.99 -6.46 -5.34
CA SER A 118 -24.05 -7.36 -4.84
C SER A 118 -23.81 -8.88 -4.88
N ASN A 119 -22.58 -9.41 -5.01
CA ASN A 119 -22.35 -10.87 -5.08
C ASN A 119 -21.44 -11.50 -4.00
N LYS A 120 -21.04 -10.77 -2.95
CA LYS A 120 -20.25 -11.36 -1.82
C LYS A 120 -20.75 -11.02 -0.42
N ILE A 121 -21.83 -10.25 -0.32
CA ILE A 121 -22.22 -9.53 0.90
C ILE A 121 -23.02 -10.41 1.88
N LEU A 122 -23.78 -11.40 1.38
CA LEU A 122 -24.60 -12.30 2.21
C LEU A 122 -23.80 -13.35 3.02
N LYS A 123 -22.47 -13.28 3.06
CA LYS A 123 -21.61 -14.21 3.83
C LYS A 123 -20.86 -13.57 5.00
N LEU A 124 -20.98 -12.26 5.20
CA LEU A 124 -20.17 -11.51 6.18
C LEU A 124 -20.86 -11.23 7.52
N GLU A 125 -22.14 -11.58 7.69
CA GLU A 125 -22.85 -11.43 8.97
C GLU A 125 -22.37 -12.38 10.09
N SER A 126 -21.37 -13.23 9.84
CA SER A 126 -20.84 -14.14 10.87
C SER A 126 -19.35 -13.94 11.06
N LYS A 127 -18.96 -12.86 11.72
CA LYS A 127 -17.82 -12.79 12.66
C LYS A 127 -17.70 -11.38 13.25
N SER A 128 -18.24 -11.20 14.46
CA SER A 128 -17.48 -10.49 15.49
C SER A 128 -16.78 -11.56 16.33
N PRO A 129 -15.52 -11.32 16.67
CA PRO A 129 -15.25 -10.55 17.88
C PRO A 129 -14.45 -9.29 17.58
N GLU A 130 -14.43 -8.42 18.58
CA GLU A 130 -13.51 -7.29 18.74
C GLU A 130 -12.04 -7.76 18.64
N SER A 131 -11.55 -8.08 17.44
CA SER A 131 -10.12 -8.02 17.21
C SER A 131 -9.76 -6.56 17.16
N VAL A 132 -8.95 -6.10 18.12
CA VAL A 132 -8.32 -4.77 18.14
C VAL A 132 -7.42 -4.53 16.91
N PHE A 133 -7.31 -5.51 16.00
CA PHE A 133 -6.44 -5.49 14.84
C PHE A 133 -7.12 -6.11 13.62
N SER A 134 -7.52 -5.25 12.69
CA SER A 134 -8.26 -5.53 11.47
C SER A 134 -7.34 -5.73 10.24
N ALA A 135 -7.88 -6.22 9.13
CA ALA A 135 -7.11 -6.39 7.89
C ALA A 135 -6.73 -5.04 7.25
N GLU A 136 -7.55 -4.02 7.49
CA GLU A 136 -7.39 -2.64 7.04
C GLU A 136 -6.26 -1.95 7.81
N GLU A 137 -6.22 -2.11 9.14
CA GLU A 137 -5.07 -1.68 9.93
C GLU A 137 -3.80 -2.40 9.50
N LEU A 138 -3.89 -3.68 9.16
CA LEU A 138 -2.76 -4.45 8.64
C LEU A 138 -2.20 -3.89 7.33
N GLN A 139 -3.05 -3.36 6.44
CA GLN A 139 -2.61 -2.65 5.23
C GLN A 139 -1.83 -1.38 5.58
N ASN A 140 -2.31 -0.60 6.55
CA ASN A 140 -1.59 0.59 7.02
C ASN A 140 -0.19 0.24 7.53
N PHE A 141 -0.05 -0.81 8.34
CA PHE A 141 1.26 -1.25 8.82
C PHE A 141 2.16 -1.78 7.70
N ALA A 142 1.59 -2.48 6.71
CA ALA A 142 2.33 -2.96 5.55
C ALA A 142 2.83 -1.81 4.67
N LEU A 143 1.98 -0.80 4.43
CA LEU A 143 2.34 0.42 3.70
C LEU A 143 3.40 1.22 4.46
N HIS A 144 3.20 1.43 5.76
CA HIS A 144 4.14 2.15 6.62
C HIS A 144 5.53 1.53 6.58
N ARG A 145 5.62 0.19 6.70
CA ARG A 145 6.88 -0.54 6.60
C ARG A 145 7.57 -0.32 5.25
N LEU A 146 6.80 -0.34 4.17
CA LEU A 146 7.30 -0.13 2.82
C LEU A 146 7.87 1.29 2.68
N LEU A 147 7.08 2.31 3.02
CA LEU A 147 7.50 3.72 2.94
C LEU A 147 8.71 4.03 3.83
N ARG A 148 8.77 3.47 5.04
CA ARG A 148 9.94 3.63 5.92
C ARG A 148 11.21 3.09 5.29
N LYS A 149 11.13 1.94 4.61
CA LYS A 149 12.27 1.38 3.88
C LYS A 149 12.60 2.17 2.62
N THR A 150 11.60 2.65 1.89
CA THR A 150 11.81 3.50 0.72
C THR A 150 12.47 4.82 1.14
N SER A 151 12.07 5.40 2.26
CA SER A 151 12.69 6.60 2.84
C SER A 151 14.16 6.36 3.24
N GLU A 152 14.47 5.20 3.85
CA GLU A 152 15.85 4.77 4.10
C GLU A 152 16.65 4.68 2.79
N ALA A 153 16.07 4.08 1.74
CA ALA A 153 16.68 4.00 0.41
C ALA A 153 16.93 5.39 -0.19
N SER A 154 15.93 6.27 -0.19
CA SER A 154 16.03 7.65 -0.70
C SER A 154 17.15 8.42 -0.02
N LYS A 155 17.28 8.33 1.32
CA LYS A 155 18.38 8.96 2.05
C LYS A 155 19.75 8.44 1.61
N LEU A 156 19.89 7.12 1.47
CA LEU A 156 21.14 6.53 1.01
C LEU A 156 21.48 6.95 -0.42
N LEU A 157 20.50 7.05 -1.32
CA LEU A 157 20.67 7.47 -2.71
C LEU A 157 21.11 8.93 -2.86
N ILE A 158 20.82 9.80 -1.87
CA ILE A 158 21.31 11.18 -1.86
C ILE A 158 22.84 11.21 -1.68
N GLU A 159 23.37 10.31 -0.85
CA GLU A 159 24.78 10.31 -0.46
C GLU A 159 25.63 9.29 -1.23
N ASN A 160 25.00 8.35 -1.93
CA ASN A 160 25.67 7.18 -2.48
C ASN A 160 25.15 6.80 -3.88
N SER A 161 25.97 6.07 -4.64
CA SER A 161 25.52 5.47 -5.90
C SER A 161 24.49 4.36 -5.66
N LEU A 162 23.75 4.01 -6.73
CA LEU A 162 22.77 2.92 -6.70
C LEU A 162 23.38 1.60 -6.22
N LYS A 163 24.61 1.29 -6.69
CA LYS A 163 25.35 0.08 -6.31
C LYS A 163 25.71 0.05 -4.82
N ILE A 164 26.19 1.18 -4.29
CA ILE A 164 26.53 1.31 -2.86
C ILE A 164 25.26 1.19 -2.02
N THR A 165 24.17 1.87 -2.43
CA THR A 165 22.87 1.79 -1.75
C THR A 165 22.35 0.36 -1.68
N LEU A 166 22.35 -0.38 -2.81
CA LEU A 166 21.92 -1.77 -2.84
C LEU A 166 22.77 -2.64 -1.92
N SER A 167 24.09 -2.45 -1.92
CA SER A 167 25.01 -3.16 -1.03
C SER A 167 24.70 -2.91 0.45
N MET A 168 24.53 -1.64 0.84
CA MET A 168 24.22 -1.24 2.22
C MET A 168 22.88 -1.80 2.69
N MET A 169 21.82 -1.66 1.87
CA MET A 169 20.49 -2.16 2.22
C MET A 169 20.46 -3.69 2.30
N THR A 170 21.19 -4.38 1.43
CA THR A 170 21.29 -5.84 1.45
C THR A 170 22.07 -6.30 2.68
N SER A 171 23.24 -5.73 2.96
CA SER A 171 24.05 -6.05 4.15
C SER A 171 23.26 -5.84 5.44
N SER A 172 22.62 -4.67 5.58
CA SER A 172 21.75 -4.33 6.72
C SER A 172 20.60 -5.33 6.90
N TYR A 173 20.04 -5.85 5.80
CA TYR A 173 19.03 -6.92 5.87
C TYR A 173 19.64 -8.26 6.33
N ILE A 174 20.77 -8.66 5.77
CA ILE A 174 21.45 -9.92 6.09
C ILE A 174 21.88 -9.95 7.57
N ASP A 175 22.46 -8.87 8.09
CA ASP A 175 22.83 -8.76 9.51
C ASP A 175 21.63 -8.98 10.44
N ARG A 176 20.46 -8.43 10.07
CA ARG A 176 19.21 -8.65 10.81
C ARG A 176 18.65 -10.05 10.61
N TYR A 177 18.87 -10.66 9.45
CA TYR A 177 18.46 -12.02 9.16
C TYR A 177 19.20 -13.00 10.08
N GLU A 178 20.52 -12.88 10.19
CA GLU A 178 21.38 -13.76 10.97
C GLU A 178 21.10 -13.70 12.48
N LYS A 179 20.76 -12.51 12.99
CA LYS A 179 20.41 -12.32 14.41
C LYS A 179 19.11 -13.04 14.83
N LYS A 180 18.29 -13.51 13.88
CA LYS A 180 17.02 -14.19 14.19
C LYS A 180 17.24 -15.69 14.49
N ARG A 181 17.08 -16.05 15.77
CA ARG A 181 17.30 -17.41 16.31
C ARG A 181 16.52 -18.55 15.61
N ASN A 182 15.35 -18.26 15.03
CA ASN A 182 14.43 -19.27 14.47
C ASN A 182 14.40 -19.29 12.93
N ARG A 183 15.46 -18.83 12.25
CA ARG A 183 15.57 -18.86 10.78
C ARG A 183 16.54 -19.96 10.33
N HIS A 184 16.42 -20.35 9.06
CA HIS A 184 17.39 -21.24 8.45
C HIS A 184 18.78 -20.60 8.52
N LYS A 185 19.76 -21.33 9.03
CA LYS A 185 21.14 -20.85 9.12
C LYS A 185 21.83 -21.13 7.80
N TYR A 186 22.03 -20.07 7.03
CA TYR A 186 22.94 -20.12 5.90
C TYR A 186 24.38 -20.04 6.43
N ASP A 187 25.30 -20.57 5.63
CA ASP A 187 26.73 -20.40 5.84
C ASP A 187 27.11 -18.90 5.74
N PRO A 188 27.86 -18.32 6.70
CA PRO A 188 28.20 -16.90 6.69
C PRO A 188 28.92 -16.46 5.41
N ASP A 189 29.85 -17.26 4.90
CA ASP A 189 30.57 -16.97 3.65
C ASP A 189 29.61 -16.88 2.46
N ARG A 190 28.56 -17.71 2.48
CA ARG A 190 27.49 -17.69 1.48
C ARG A 190 26.62 -16.44 1.57
N LEU A 191 26.35 -15.94 2.77
CA LEU A 191 25.59 -14.70 2.96
C LEU A 191 26.40 -13.46 2.57
N ALA A 192 27.70 -13.46 2.85
CA ALA A 192 28.60 -12.42 2.36
C ALA A 192 28.65 -12.42 0.82
N LYS A 193 28.78 -13.60 0.21
CA LYS A 193 28.75 -13.76 -1.25
C LYS A 193 27.44 -13.28 -1.88
N LEU A 194 26.31 -13.46 -1.19
CA LEU A 194 25.01 -12.98 -1.65
C LEU A 194 24.95 -11.45 -1.81
N VAL A 195 25.65 -10.71 -0.93
CA VAL A 195 25.78 -9.25 -1.04
C VAL A 195 26.61 -8.85 -2.26
N GLU A 196 27.61 -9.65 -2.65
CA GLU A 196 28.39 -9.40 -3.87
C GLU A 196 27.59 -9.77 -5.12
N ASP A 197 27.01 -10.97 -5.14
CA ASP A 197 26.31 -11.52 -6.30
C ASP A 197 25.06 -10.71 -6.66
N ILE A 198 24.34 -10.11 -5.69
CA ILE A 198 23.19 -9.25 -5.99
C ILE A 198 23.59 -8.02 -6.83
N LEU A 199 24.80 -7.49 -6.61
CA LEU A 199 25.32 -6.32 -7.35
C LEU A 199 25.73 -6.66 -8.78
N ASN A 200 25.96 -7.94 -9.08
CA ASN A 200 26.33 -8.46 -10.39
C ASN A 200 25.21 -9.31 -11.00
N SER A 201 23.96 -8.97 -10.69
CA SER A 201 22.79 -9.73 -11.10
C SER A 201 21.77 -8.88 -11.84
N TYR A 202 20.74 -9.55 -12.35
CA TYR A 202 19.56 -8.89 -12.92
C TYR A 202 18.86 -7.92 -11.96
N ALA A 203 19.06 -8.04 -10.64
CA ALA A 203 18.54 -7.07 -9.68
C ALA A 203 19.19 -5.69 -9.84
N MET A 204 20.50 -5.64 -10.12
CA MET A 204 21.20 -4.39 -10.38
C MET A 204 20.78 -3.82 -11.74
N GLU A 205 20.78 -4.64 -12.79
CA GLU A 205 20.32 -4.24 -14.14
C GLU A 205 18.89 -3.65 -14.10
N PHE A 206 17.98 -4.29 -13.36
CA PHE A 206 16.62 -3.81 -13.18
C PHE A 206 16.56 -2.41 -12.54
N LEU A 207 17.36 -2.18 -11.49
CA LEU A 207 17.39 -0.88 -10.82
C LEU A 207 18.06 0.20 -11.68
N GLU A 208 19.10 -0.14 -12.44
CA GLU A 208 19.75 0.78 -13.37
C GLU A 208 18.77 1.21 -14.47
N SER A 209 18.04 0.25 -15.06
CA SER A 209 17.02 0.56 -16.07
C SER A 209 15.87 1.42 -15.51
N LEU A 210 15.44 1.18 -14.26
CA LEU A 210 14.49 2.06 -13.60
C LEU A 210 15.04 3.49 -13.42
N GLN A 211 16.31 3.62 -13.00
CA GLN A 211 16.94 4.93 -12.78
C GLN A 211 17.12 5.71 -14.09
N SER A 212 17.39 5.00 -15.19
CA SER A 212 17.57 5.58 -16.52
C SER A 212 16.25 5.84 -17.26
N ASN A 213 15.10 5.49 -16.68
CA ASN A 213 13.79 5.51 -17.33
C ASN A 213 13.78 4.73 -18.66
N ASP A 214 14.49 3.62 -18.71
CA ASP A 214 14.43 2.71 -19.85
C ASP A 214 13.03 2.10 -19.93
N GLN A 215 12.54 1.80 -21.15
CA GLN A 215 11.30 1.04 -21.31
C GLN A 215 11.49 -0.38 -20.78
N ILE A 216 11.04 -0.61 -19.54
CA ILE A 216 11.03 -1.92 -18.92
C ILE A 216 9.62 -2.35 -18.58
N ASP A 217 9.33 -3.62 -18.85
CA ASP A 217 8.15 -4.27 -18.28
C ASP A 217 8.46 -4.64 -16.81
N VAL A 218 8.01 -3.78 -15.89
CA VAL A 218 8.22 -3.95 -14.45
C VAL A 218 7.62 -5.27 -13.95
N GLN A 219 6.49 -5.72 -14.52
CA GLN A 219 5.84 -6.95 -14.06
C GLN A 219 6.67 -8.18 -14.44
N GLU A 220 7.15 -8.24 -15.68
CA GLU A 220 8.03 -9.31 -16.14
C GLU A 220 9.38 -9.29 -15.41
N ALA A 221 9.94 -8.11 -15.17
CA ALA A 221 11.17 -7.95 -14.41
C ALA A 221 11.03 -8.49 -12.98
N LEU A 222 9.96 -8.13 -12.26
CA LEU A 222 9.68 -8.64 -10.91
C LEU A 222 9.41 -10.14 -10.92
N LEU A 223 8.73 -10.68 -11.95
CA LEU A 223 8.53 -12.11 -12.11
C LEU A 223 9.85 -12.86 -12.26
N ARG A 224 10.76 -12.32 -13.08
CA ARG A 224 12.12 -12.85 -13.26
C ARG A 224 12.91 -12.81 -11.95
N LEU A 225 12.84 -11.71 -11.20
CA LEU A 225 13.51 -11.55 -9.90
C LEU A 225 12.99 -12.54 -8.85
N VAL A 226 11.71 -12.91 -8.88
CA VAL A 226 11.18 -13.94 -7.98
C VAL A 226 11.57 -15.35 -8.43
N LYS A 227 11.72 -15.61 -9.75
CA LYS A 227 11.95 -16.96 -10.30
C LYS A 227 13.42 -17.35 -10.40
N LYS A 228 14.34 -16.43 -10.70
CA LYS A 228 15.77 -16.75 -10.91
C LYS A 228 16.58 -16.59 -9.62
N THR A 229 17.41 -17.58 -9.31
CA THR A 229 18.36 -17.53 -8.19
C THR A 229 19.46 -16.52 -8.46
N LEU A 230 19.97 -15.88 -7.41
CA LEU A 230 21.22 -15.13 -7.43
C LEU A 230 22.42 -16.08 -7.29
N THR A 231 22.47 -16.86 -6.21
CA THR A 231 23.65 -17.67 -5.80
C THR A 231 23.28 -19.05 -5.26
N GLY A 232 21.99 -19.39 -5.34
CA GLY A 232 21.41 -20.63 -4.80
C GLY A 232 20.62 -20.40 -3.52
N GLU A 233 20.32 -19.15 -3.18
CA GLU A 233 19.37 -18.81 -2.13
C GLU A 233 18.00 -19.44 -2.40
N GLY A 234 17.34 -19.88 -1.33
CA GLY A 234 15.99 -20.42 -1.42
C GLY A 234 14.99 -19.33 -1.80
N ALA A 235 13.86 -19.73 -2.39
CA ALA A 235 12.83 -18.79 -2.84
C ALA A 235 12.31 -17.85 -1.72
N HIS A 236 12.34 -18.29 -0.45
CA HIS A 236 11.99 -17.45 0.69
C HIS A 236 13.00 -16.32 0.91
N LEU A 237 14.31 -16.60 0.94
CA LEU A 237 15.33 -15.58 1.14
C LEU A 237 15.31 -14.59 -0.04
N ARG A 238 15.15 -15.08 -1.27
CA ARG A 238 15.03 -14.24 -2.47
C ARG A 238 13.90 -13.21 -2.37
N ARG A 239 12.69 -13.65 -1.99
CA ARG A 239 11.56 -12.73 -1.83
C ARG A 239 11.79 -11.70 -0.73
N GLU A 240 12.48 -12.09 0.34
CA GLU A 240 12.80 -11.13 1.38
C GLU A 240 13.89 -10.14 0.96
N LEU A 241 14.90 -10.54 0.17
CA LEU A 241 15.85 -9.60 -0.44
C LEU A 241 15.13 -8.60 -1.34
N LEU A 242 14.20 -9.10 -2.17
CA LEU A 242 13.39 -8.27 -3.03
C LEU A 242 12.59 -7.24 -2.23
N ILE A 243 11.87 -7.66 -1.17
CA ILE A 243 11.06 -6.74 -0.36
C ILE A 243 11.89 -5.81 0.53
N ASN A 244 13.02 -6.26 1.07
CA ASN A 244 13.75 -5.50 2.09
C ASN A 244 14.88 -4.64 1.52
N SER A 245 15.30 -4.90 0.29
CA SER A 245 16.46 -4.25 -0.34
C SER A 245 16.13 -3.71 -1.74
N ILE A 246 15.65 -4.53 -2.67
CA ILE A 246 15.45 -4.11 -4.07
C ILE A 246 14.22 -3.20 -4.24
N LEU A 247 13.04 -3.64 -3.77
CA LEU A 247 11.76 -2.92 -3.92
C LEU A 247 11.80 -1.51 -3.30
N PRO A 248 12.36 -1.28 -2.09
CA PRO A 248 12.48 0.07 -1.54
C PRO A 248 13.31 1.01 -2.40
N ILE A 249 14.42 0.52 -2.98
CA ILE A 249 15.26 1.29 -3.89
C ILE A 249 14.49 1.57 -5.19
N ALA A 250 13.85 0.54 -5.75
CA ALA A 250 13.05 0.66 -6.96
C ALA A 250 11.95 1.72 -6.81
N LEU A 251 11.21 1.74 -5.69
CA LEU A 251 10.19 2.75 -5.43
C LEU A 251 10.76 4.16 -5.26
N ALA A 252 11.99 4.29 -4.74
CA ALA A 252 12.64 5.58 -4.54
C ALA A 252 13.10 6.24 -5.85
N ILE A 253 13.39 5.43 -6.89
CA ILE A 253 13.90 5.91 -8.18
C ILE A 253 12.88 5.82 -9.33
N ALA A 254 11.80 5.08 -9.15
CA ALA A 254 10.80 4.85 -10.20
C ALA A 254 10.07 6.13 -10.61
N ASP A 255 9.82 6.23 -11.91
CA ASP A 255 8.80 7.13 -12.47
C ASP A 255 7.38 6.72 -12.06
N ASP A 256 6.39 7.49 -12.50
CA ASP A 256 5.00 7.29 -12.07
C ASP A 256 4.40 5.96 -12.56
N GLU A 257 4.70 5.54 -13.80
CA GLU A 257 4.17 4.29 -14.37
C GLU A 257 4.81 3.05 -13.71
N ALA A 258 6.13 3.05 -13.55
CA ALA A 258 6.84 1.97 -12.87
C ALA A 258 6.40 1.87 -11.40
N ARG A 259 6.19 2.99 -10.73
CA ARG A 259 5.72 3.02 -9.33
C ARG A 259 4.36 2.37 -9.17
N ILE A 260 3.42 2.62 -10.08
CA ILE A 260 2.11 1.93 -10.10
C ILE A 260 2.29 0.42 -10.19
N ASN A 261 3.11 -0.06 -11.12
CA ASN A 261 3.35 -1.50 -11.30
C ASN A 261 4.04 -2.13 -10.07
N LEU A 262 4.97 -1.42 -9.43
CA LEU A 262 5.64 -1.85 -8.20
C LEU A 262 4.65 -2.01 -7.03
N PHE A 263 3.75 -1.05 -6.84
CA PHE A 263 2.70 -1.13 -5.81
C PHE A 263 1.71 -2.26 -6.10
N VAL A 264 1.22 -2.40 -7.34
CA VAL A 264 0.36 -3.53 -7.75
C VAL A 264 1.01 -4.87 -7.41
N TRP A 265 2.30 -5.02 -7.74
CA TRP A 265 3.03 -6.24 -7.43
C TRP A 265 3.15 -6.47 -5.92
N TYR A 266 3.50 -5.45 -5.14
CA TYR A 266 3.61 -5.56 -3.67
C TYR A 266 2.32 -6.04 -3.01
N TRP A 267 1.18 -5.52 -3.46
CA TRP A 267 -0.13 -5.86 -2.91
C TRP A 267 -0.69 -7.19 -3.41
N SER A 268 -0.17 -7.74 -4.52
CA SER A 268 -0.68 -8.97 -5.14
C SER A 268 0.22 -10.19 -4.96
N ILE A 269 1.50 -10.03 -4.58
CA ILE A 269 2.44 -11.15 -4.51
C ILE A 269 2.02 -12.16 -3.41
N PRO A 270 1.72 -13.42 -3.76
CA PRO A 270 1.34 -14.44 -2.77
C PRO A 270 2.48 -14.73 -1.82
N CYS A 271 2.18 -15.20 -0.61
CA CYS A 271 3.20 -15.74 0.27
C CYS A 271 3.58 -17.18 -0.13
N LEU A 272 4.85 -17.60 0.10
CA LEU A 272 5.26 -19.00 -0.08
C LEU A 272 4.87 -19.87 1.12
N ASN A 273 5.10 -19.39 2.34
CA ASN A 273 4.97 -20.15 3.58
C ASN A 273 4.43 -19.26 4.69
N GLN A 274 3.54 -19.80 5.53
CA GLN A 274 3.05 -19.09 6.68
C GLN A 274 4.10 -19.06 7.80
N TYR A 275 4.26 -17.92 8.47
CA TYR A 275 5.06 -17.86 9.70
C TYR A 275 4.24 -18.45 10.85
N GLY A 276 4.72 -19.55 11.45
CA GLY A 276 4.05 -20.19 12.57
C GLY A 276 3.87 -19.27 13.79
N MET A 277 4.82 -18.36 14.03
CA MET A 277 4.69 -17.32 15.07
C MET A 277 3.54 -16.34 14.77
N LEU A 278 3.42 -15.89 13.52
CA LEU A 278 2.34 -14.97 13.13
C LEU A 278 0.99 -15.66 13.20
N LYS A 279 0.90 -16.94 12.79
CA LYS A 279 -0.33 -17.73 12.89
C LYS A 279 -0.82 -17.89 14.34
N ARG A 280 0.10 -17.96 15.30
CA ARG A 280 -0.25 -17.99 16.73
C ARG A 280 -0.67 -16.63 17.28
N LYS A 281 -0.03 -15.54 16.83
CA LYS A 281 -0.30 -14.19 17.34
C LYS A 281 -1.53 -13.54 16.68
N PHE A 282 -1.82 -13.90 15.43
CA PHE A 282 -2.94 -13.39 14.63
C PHE A 282 -3.70 -14.57 14.01
N PRO A 283 -4.43 -15.36 14.81
CA PRO A 283 -5.10 -16.57 14.34
C PRO A 283 -6.20 -16.29 13.31
N ASP A 284 -6.83 -15.12 13.38
CA ASP A 284 -7.97 -14.75 12.54
C ASP A 284 -7.57 -14.04 11.24
N LEU A 285 -6.31 -13.63 11.11
CA LEU A 285 -5.82 -12.92 9.92
C LEU A 285 -5.08 -13.86 8.96
N PRO A 286 -5.40 -13.81 7.66
CA PRO A 286 -4.70 -14.62 6.67
C PRO A 286 -3.25 -14.17 6.47
N GLN A 287 -2.44 -15.10 5.96
CA GLN A 287 -1.06 -14.85 5.50
C GLN A 287 -0.90 -15.33 4.04
N ASN A 288 -1.92 -15.06 3.22
CA ASN A 288 -1.98 -15.48 1.82
C ASN A 288 -1.07 -14.62 0.94
N PHE A 289 -0.86 -13.37 1.32
CA PHE A 289 -0.01 -12.41 0.61
C PHE A 289 1.17 -11.95 1.46
N LEU A 290 2.24 -11.53 0.80
CA LEU A 290 3.46 -11.13 1.48
C LEU A 290 3.27 -9.85 2.31
N TRP A 291 2.48 -8.90 1.81
CA TRP A 291 2.16 -7.66 2.53
C TRP A 291 1.49 -7.93 3.88
N GLN A 292 0.66 -8.99 3.99
CA GLN A 292 0.01 -9.37 5.25
C GLN A 292 1.04 -9.76 6.30
N GLN A 293 2.07 -10.51 5.90
CA GLN A 293 3.18 -10.83 6.80
C GLN A 293 4.00 -9.60 7.15
N GLN A 294 4.26 -8.72 6.18
CA GLN A 294 5.01 -7.48 6.41
C GLN A 294 4.28 -6.56 7.39
N GLY A 295 2.97 -6.39 7.24
CA GLY A 295 2.15 -5.60 8.16
C GLY A 295 2.11 -6.21 9.57
N MET A 296 1.98 -7.53 9.70
CA MET A 296 1.96 -8.19 11.01
C MET A 296 3.31 -8.04 11.71
N LEU A 297 4.40 -8.15 10.96
CA LEU A 297 5.75 -7.94 11.47
C LEU A 297 5.99 -6.48 11.87
N GLU A 298 5.43 -5.53 11.14
CA GLU A 298 5.52 -4.11 11.49
C GLU A 298 4.67 -3.77 12.71
N TYR A 299 3.45 -4.29 12.82
CA TYR A 299 2.66 -4.19 14.03
C TYR A 299 3.39 -4.77 15.24
N ILE A 300 4.01 -5.95 15.10
CA ILE A 300 4.85 -6.51 16.17
C ILE A 300 6.04 -5.60 16.49
N ARG A 301 6.65 -4.94 15.50
CA ARG A 301 7.75 -4.01 15.73
C ARG A 301 7.31 -2.81 16.57
N GLU A 302 6.15 -2.25 16.27
CA GLU A 302 5.66 -1.01 16.90
C GLU A 302 5.02 -1.26 18.27
N PHE A 303 4.26 -2.34 18.43
CA PHE A 303 3.53 -2.67 19.68
C PHE A 303 4.16 -3.84 20.46
N GLY A 304 5.23 -4.44 19.95
CA GLY A 304 5.92 -5.56 20.61
C GLY A 304 6.78 -5.14 21.80
N SER A 305 7.08 -3.85 21.96
CA SER A 305 7.47 -3.25 23.23
C SER A 305 6.20 -2.75 23.93
N ARG A 306 5.95 -3.20 25.16
CA ARG A 306 4.82 -2.74 25.98
C ARG A 306 4.77 -1.21 25.98
N ASN A 307 3.63 -0.65 25.57
CA ASN A 307 3.27 0.77 25.48
C ASN A 307 3.74 1.46 24.20
N ASN A 308 2.82 1.65 23.26
CA ASN A 308 2.55 2.93 22.58
C ASN A 308 1.33 2.76 21.65
N VAL A 309 0.52 3.81 21.49
CA VAL A 309 -0.78 3.81 20.78
C VAL A 309 -0.60 4.36 19.36
N ALA A 310 -1.41 3.84 18.43
CA ALA A 310 -1.23 3.84 16.98
C ALA A 310 -1.30 5.18 16.22
N SER A 311 -1.66 6.30 16.84
CA SER A 311 -1.91 7.53 16.08
C SER A 311 -0.69 8.45 15.90
N GLU A 312 0.37 8.31 16.70
CA GLU A 312 1.56 9.20 16.64
C GLU A 312 2.62 8.73 15.63
N ALA A 313 2.70 7.43 15.32
CA ALA A 313 3.75 6.88 14.46
C ALA A 313 3.70 7.41 13.02
N LEU A 314 2.53 7.81 12.51
CA LEU A 314 2.39 8.29 11.13
C LEU A 314 2.94 9.71 10.90
N LYS A 315 3.07 10.53 11.96
CA LYS A 315 3.64 11.88 11.87
C LYS A 315 5.16 11.92 12.07
N GLU A 316 5.78 10.85 12.58
CA GLU A 316 7.20 10.87 12.96
C GLU A 316 8.19 10.69 11.80
N TYR A 317 7.78 10.11 10.66
CA TYR A 317 8.76 9.67 9.66
C TYR A 317 9.09 10.68 8.55
N GLY A 318 8.44 11.85 8.52
CA GLY A 318 8.74 12.91 7.55
C GLY A 318 8.73 12.42 6.10
N PHE A 319 7.78 11.54 5.74
CA PHE A 319 7.74 10.95 4.40
C PHE A 319 7.49 11.99 3.31
N ALA A 320 6.67 13.00 3.59
CA ALA A 320 6.37 14.07 2.64
C ALA A 320 7.62 14.89 2.27
N GLU A 321 8.59 15.00 3.19
CA GLU A 321 9.84 15.70 2.97
C GLU A 321 10.87 14.87 2.19
N ILE A 322 10.74 13.54 2.20
CA ILE A 322 11.76 12.62 1.67
C ILE A 322 11.31 11.93 0.38
N LEU A 323 10.02 11.59 0.28
CA LEU A 323 9.44 10.85 -0.84
C LEU A 323 8.61 11.82 -1.68
N SER A 324 9.13 12.22 -2.84
CA SER A 324 8.48 13.17 -3.76
C SER A 324 7.07 12.73 -4.20
N PHE A 325 6.83 11.42 -4.24
CA PHE A 325 5.55 10.83 -4.60
C PHE A 325 4.55 10.73 -3.44
N TYR A 326 4.96 11.03 -2.20
CA TYR A 326 4.09 10.99 -1.02
C TYR A 326 3.47 12.37 -0.76
N LYS A 327 2.14 12.42 -0.61
CA LYS A 327 1.37 13.65 -0.39
C LYS A 327 0.39 13.46 0.78
N LEU A 328 0.21 14.50 1.59
CA LEU A 328 -0.84 14.58 2.60
C LEU A 328 -1.91 15.58 2.15
N GLY A 329 -3.18 15.30 2.47
CA GLY A 329 -4.37 16.15 2.39
C GLY A 329 -4.25 17.50 1.64
N ARG A 330 -5.05 17.64 0.58
CA ARG A 330 -5.21 18.75 -0.39
C ARG A 330 -4.12 18.89 -1.45
N LEU A 331 -4.50 18.51 -2.66
CA LEU A 331 -4.02 19.08 -3.92
C LEU A 331 -5.26 19.69 -4.60
N PRO A 332 -5.21 20.87 -5.25
CA PRO A 332 -5.87 20.93 -6.55
C PRO A 332 -5.22 19.84 -7.39
N LEU A 333 -6.02 18.93 -7.94
CA LEU A 333 -5.58 17.74 -8.66
C LEU A 333 -4.89 18.01 -10.00
N ASP A 334 -4.31 19.20 -10.15
CA ASP A 334 -3.37 19.61 -11.19
C ASP A 334 -2.04 18.88 -10.96
N ILE A 335 -2.10 17.55 -11.08
CA ILE A 335 -0.94 16.73 -11.41
C ILE A 335 -0.72 16.99 -12.90
N GLU A 336 -0.16 18.16 -13.23
CA GLU A 336 0.28 18.43 -14.59
C GLU A 336 1.29 17.35 -14.98
N SER A 337 0.96 16.60 -16.02
CA SER A 337 1.86 15.71 -16.71
C SER A 337 2.97 16.56 -17.33
N ASN A 338 4.12 16.65 -16.65
CA ASN A 338 5.37 17.12 -17.24
C ASN A 338 5.98 16.04 -18.13
#